data_AF-A0A177KWG1-F1
#
_entry.id   AF-A0A177KWG1-F1
#
_cell.length_a   1.000
_cell.length_b   1.000
_cell.length_c   1.000
_cell.angle_alpha   90.00
_cell.angle_beta   90.00
_cell.angle_gamma   90.00
#
_symmetry.space_group_name_H-M   'P 1'
#
loop_
_entity.id
_entity.type
_entity.pdbx_description
1 polymer ?
#
loop_
_entity_poly.entity_id
_entity_poly.type
_entity_poly.pdbx_seq_one_letter_code
_entity_poly.pdbx_strand_id
1 'polypeptide(L)'
;MTLGPRVLKTGIAVTLALYICFILNLEPAVFAGVAAIFTVQPSIYRTWRQMFDQIITNTLGAAVALFSIYFLGDNPIMIGFVIVLVISLSLKLKMESTIPLTLVTVLAIMSAPGNEELFFTMNRFFIIMVGIGSALLVNLFILPPKYKVNYLEKAQSIFRNMSLLLRTAISNEMTETSFQEHSKKLQTDVRKLEEQFKIFDEERAKMAKLKPVDVREFVVFKQMLKTLQQGEEVLENIEEHYFQSKATAEEDHLFDAHLEQLTRYHEYLFLKYEGKIKEQEDRIDQGISGQSGIFFEQALERYIQNKDQKLRLFIIASSIVEYTFHLQRLDQLIDQYYKGRNK
;
A
#
# COMPACT_ATOMS: atom_id res chain seq x y z
N MET A 1 -4.30 17.81 9.83
CA MET A 1 -4.94 16.85 8.90
C MET A 1 -4.33 17.07 7.52
N THR A 2 -3.44 16.20 7.06
CA THR A 2 -2.89 16.31 5.70
C THR A 2 -3.89 15.68 4.73
N LEU A 3 -4.43 16.48 3.81
CA LEU A 3 -5.30 15.97 2.75
C LEU A 3 -4.47 15.04 1.85
N GLY A 4 -4.85 13.77 1.80
CA GLY A 4 -4.14 12.80 0.97
C GLY A 4 -4.26 13.14 -0.52
N PRO A 5 -3.29 12.77 -1.37
CA PRO A 5 -3.31 13.04 -2.82
C PRO A 5 -4.59 12.54 -3.51
N ARG A 6 -5.21 11.49 -2.97
CA ARG A 6 -6.50 10.96 -3.43
C ARG A 6 -7.63 11.98 -3.30
N VAL A 7 -7.71 12.70 -2.17
CA VAL A 7 -8.77 13.69 -1.93
C VAL A 7 -8.67 14.84 -2.93
N LEU A 8 -7.44 15.33 -3.15
CA LEU A 8 -7.18 16.40 -4.10
C LEU A 8 -7.56 16.02 -5.53
N LYS A 9 -7.13 14.84 -6.01
CA LYS A 9 -7.47 14.38 -7.37
C LYS A 9 -8.96 14.09 -7.53
N THR A 10 -9.64 13.60 -6.50
CA THR A 10 -11.10 13.45 -6.53
C THR A 10 -11.80 14.80 -6.69
N GLY A 11 -11.39 15.82 -5.91
CA GLY A 11 -11.95 17.17 -6.04
C GLY A 11 -11.77 17.74 -7.45
N ILE A 12 -10.55 17.66 -7.99
CA ILE A 12 -10.25 18.16 -9.35
C ILE A 12 -11.03 17.39 -10.42
N ALA A 13 -11.18 16.06 -10.28
CA ALA A 13 -11.95 15.24 -11.21
C ALA A 13 -13.43 15.61 -11.22
N VAL A 14 -14.02 15.88 -10.04
CA VAL A 14 -15.40 16.34 -9.94
C VAL A 14 -15.56 17.72 -10.58
N THR A 15 -14.66 18.66 -10.27
CA THR A 15 -14.68 19.99 -10.89
C THR A 15 -14.62 19.89 -12.41
N LEU A 16 -13.69 19.10 -12.94
CA LEU A 16 -13.56 18.88 -14.38
C LEU A 16 -14.83 18.28 -14.99
N ALA A 17 -15.41 17.27 -14.35
CA ALA A 17 -16.64 16.62 -14.82
C ALA A 17 -17.82 17.61 -14.88
N LEU A 18 -18.00 18.42 -13.83
CA LEU A 18 -19.06 19.42 -13.77
C LEU A 18 -18.88 20.51 -14.84
N TYR A 19 -17.66 21.00 -15.05
CA TYR A 19 -17.37 21.98 -16.09
C TYR A 19 -17.62 21.43 -17.49
N ILE A 20 -17.23 20.18 -17.76
CA ILE A 20 -17.51 19.56 -19.07
C ILE A 20 -19.02 19.42 -19.27
N CYS A 21 -19.78 18.99 -18.26
CA CYS A 21 -21.25 18.96 -18.35
C CYS A 21 -21.85 20.34 -18.60
N PHE A 22 -21.36 21.39 -17.94
CA PHE A 22 -21.82 22.75 -18.15
C PHE A 22 -21.58 23.23 -19.60
N ILE A 23 -20.37 23.00 -20.13
CA ILE A 23 -20.02 23.38 -21.51
C ILE A 23 -20.88 22.64 -22.55
N LEU A 24 -21.19 21.38 -22.28
CA LEU A 24 -21.99 20.53 -23.16
C LEU A 24 -23.51 20.65 -22.91
N ASN A 25 -23.94 21.52 -21.99
CA ASN A 25 -25.34 21.67 -21.55
C ASN A 25 -26.00 20.34 -21.13
N LEU A 26 -25.26 19.50 -20.40
CA LEU A 26 -25.74 18.20 -19.93
C LEU A 26 -26.29 18.33 -18.50
N GLU A 27 -27.59 18.12 -18.35
CA GLU A 27 -28.26 18.14 -17.05
C GLU A 27 -28.87 16.77 -16.67
N PRO A 28 -28.85 16.39 -15.37
CA PRO A 28 -28.21 17.08 -14.24
C PRO A 28 -26.70 16.74 -14.10
N ALA A 29 -25.83 17.75 -14.05
CA ALA A 29 -24.37 17.57 -13.96
C ALA A 29 -23.90 16.82 -12.70
N VAL A 30 -24.71 16.79 -11.63
CA VAL A 30 -24.42 16.10 -10.37
C VAL A 30 -24.05 14.62 -10.60
N PHE A 31 -24.69 13.95 -11.57
CA PHE A 31 -24.39 12.55 -11.87
C PHE A 31 -22.97 12.35 -12.44
N ALA A 32 -22.42 13.32 -13.18
CA ALA A 32 -21.03 13.26 -13.63
C ALA A 32 -20.06 13.43 -12.45
N GLY A 33 -20.40 14.30 -11.50
CA GLY A 33 -19.65 14.44 -10.25
C GLY A 33 -19.63 13.14 -9.45
N VAL A 34 -20.79 12.52 -9.26
CA VAL A 34 -20.92 11.22 -8.57
C VAL A 34 -20.12 10.12 -9.29
N ALA A 35 -20.23 10.06 -10.62
CA ALA A 35 -19.45 9.13 -11.44
C ALA A 35 -17.94 9.35 -11.27
N ALA A 36 -17.47 10.61 -11.29
CA ALA A 36 -16.06 10.93 -11.07
C ALA A 36 -15.58 10.46 -9.68
N ILE A 37 -16.36 10.69 -8.62
CA ILE A 37 -16.03 10.28 -7.25
C ILE A 37 -15.79 8.78 -7.17
N PHE A 38 -16.70 7.97 -7.70
CA PHE A 38 -16.63 6.52 -7.62
C PHE A 38 -15.58 5.90 -8.54
N THR A 39 -15.14 6.61 -9.57
CA THR A 39 -14.16 6.13 -10.57
C THR A 39 -12.71 6.42 -10.16
N VAL A 40 -12.47 7.48 -9.39
CA VAL A 40 -11.10 7.83 -8.96
C VAL A 40 -10.54 6.75 -8.02
N GLN A 41 -9.49 6.05 -8.47
CA GLN A 41 -8.79 5.00 -7.73
C GLN A 41 -7.36 5.40 -7.37
N PRO A 42 -6.71 4.74 -6.40
CA PRO A 42 -5.33 5.03 -6.02
C PRO A 42 -4.30 4.84 -7.14
N SER A 43 -4.54 3.95 -8.10
CA SER A 43 -3.64 3.65 -9.23
C SER A 43 -4.29 3.87 -10.59
N ILE A 44 -3.48 4.17 -11.60
CA ILE A 44 -3.97 4.44 -12.96
C ILE A 44 -4.55 3.16 -13.54
N TYR A 45 -3.86 2.03 -13.36
CA TYR A 45 -4.36 0.73 -13.80
C TYR A 45 -5.72 0.39 -13.18
N ARG A 46 -5.92 0.62 -11.87
CA ARG A 46 -7.21 0.34 -11.22
C ARG A 46 -8.31 1.27 -11.71
N THR A 47 -8.04 2.56 -11.92
CA THR A 47 -9.03 3.48 -12.51
C THR A 47 -9.39 3.05 -13.93
N TRP A 48 -8.41 2.64 -14.74
CA TRP A 48 -8.65 2.16 -16.10
C TRP A 48 -9.51 0.89 -16.11
N ARG A 49 -9.15 -0.11 -15.31
CA ARG A 49 -9.95 -1.33 -15.16
C ARG A 49 -11.37 -1.00 -14.66
N GLN A 50 -11.49 -0.14 -13.66
CA GLN A 50 -12.78 0.24 -13.11
C GLN A 50 -13.64 0.99 -14.12
N MET A 51 -13.07 1.83 -15.00
CA MET A 51 -13.83 2.42 -16.10
C MET A 51 -14.49 1.33 -16.95
N PHE A 52 -13.74 0.32 -17.39
CA PHE A 52 -14.31 -0.74 -18.23
C PHE A 52 -15.41 -1.52 -17.51
N ASP A 53 -15.15 -1.90 -16.25
CA ASP A 53 -16.14 -2.57 -15.43
C ASP A 53 -17.40 -1.71 -15.28
N GLN A 54 -17.26 -0.39 -15.04
CA GLN A 54 -18.37 0.54 -14.90
C GLN A 54 -19.14 0.75 -16.20
N ILE A 55 -18.46 0.80 -17.35
CA ILE A 55 -19.15 0.90 -18.65
C ILE A 55 -20.06 -0.32 -18.82
N ILE A 56 -19.56 -1.51 -18.52
CA ILE A 56 -20.34 -2.75 -18.65
C ILE A 56 -21.49 -2.77 -17.64
N THR A 57 -21.24 -2.55 -16.34
CA THR A 57 -22.29 -2.64 -15.32
C THR A 57 -23.30 -1.51 -15.41
N ASN A 58 -22.90 -0.29 -15.76
CA ASN A 58 -23.84 0.82 -15.96
C ASN A 58 -24.70 0.62 -17.20
N THR A 59 -24.13 0.12 -18.31
CA THR A 59 -24.93 -0.22 -19.50
C THR A 59 -25.96 -1.29 -19.17
N LEU A 60 -25.53 -2.32 -18.45
CA LEU A 60 -26.41 -3.40 -18.02
C LEU A 60 -27.49 -2.91 -17.03
N GLY A 61 -27.10 -2.10 -16.04
CA GLY A 61 -28.03 -1.54 -15.06
C GLY A 61 -29.07 -0.65 -15.72
N ALA A 62 -28.66 0.19 -16.68
CA ALA A 62 -29.55 1.01 -17.49
C ALA A 62 -30.51 0.15 -18.33
N ALA A 63 -30.02 -0.91 -18.97
CA ALA A 63 -30.85 -1.81 -19.77
C ALA A 63 -31.90 -2.55 -18.91
N VAL A 64 -31.51 -3.07 -17.75
CA VAL A 64 -32.43 -3.72 -16.80
C VAL A 64 -33.44 -2.72 -16.24
N ALA A 65 -33.00 -1.50 -15.92
CA ALA A 65 -33.89 -0.43 -15.44
C ALA A 65 -34.95 -0.07 -16.49
N LEU A 66 -34.54 0.17 -17.73
CA LEU A 66 -35.45 0.45 -18.86
C LEU A 66 -36.45 -0.69 -19.08
N PHE A 67 -35.96 -1.93 -19.11
CA PHE A 67 -36.82 -3.11 -19.23
C PHE A 67 -37.85 -3.15 -18.08
N SER A 68 -37.40 -2.89 -16.86
CA SER A 68 -38.27 -2.96 -15.69
C SER A 68 -39.32 -1.85 -15.67
N ILE A 69 -38.99 -0.62 -16.08
CA ILE A 69 -39.98 0.46 -16.20
C ILE A 69 -41.09 0.04 -17.16
N TYR A 70 -40.74 -0.51 -18.33
CA TYR A 70 -41.70 -0.89 -19.35
C TYR A 70 -42.65 -2.03 -18.93
N PHE A 71 -42.13 -3.04 -18.21
CA PHE A 71 -42.90 -4.26 -17.87
C PHE A 71 -43.47 -4.28 -16.45
N LEU A 72 -42.79 -3.64 -15.49
CA LEU A 72 -43.04 -3.77 -14.05
C LEU A 72 -43.46 -2.42 -13.42
N GLY A 73 -43.21 -1.31 -14.11
CA GLY A 73 -43.45 0.05 -13.62
C GLY A 73 -42.33 0.58 -12.70
N ASP A 74 -42.56 1.77 -12.14
CA ASP A 74 -41.61 2.58 -11.37
C ASP A 74 -41.93 2.63 -9.86
N ASN A 75 -42.79 1.73 -9.37
CA ASN A 75 -43.12 1.66 -7.94
C ASN A 75 -41.86 1.41 -7.09
N PRO A 76 -41.69 2.08 -5.93
CA PRO A 76 -40.56 1.86 -5.02
C PRO A 76 -40.22 0.38 -4.72
N ILE A 77 -41.23 -0.49 -4.62
CA ILE A 77 -41.03 -1.93 -4.40
C ILE A 77 -40.31 -2.56 -5.61
N MET A 78 -40.70 -2.19 -6.83
CA MET A 78 -40.09 -2.69 -8.07
C MET A 78 -38.67 -2.15 -8.24
N ILE A 79 -38.43 -0.88 -7.91
CA ILE A 79 -37.08 -0.31 -7.88
C ILE A 79 -36.17 -1.12 -6.94
N GLY A 80 -36.65 -1.44 -5.73
CA GLY A 80 -35.91 -2.28 -4.78
C GLY A 80 -35.58 -3.66 -5.35
N PHE A 81 -36.55 -4.32 -6.01
CA PHE A 81 -36.33 -5.61 -6.66
C PHE A 81 -35.27 -5.54 -7.77
N VAL A 82 -35.33 -4.51 -8.63
CA VAL A 82 -34.36 -4.30 -9.71
C VAL A 82 -32.96 -4.06 -9.16
N ILE A 83 -32.84 -3.27 -8.08
CA ILE A 83 -31.56 -3.06 -7.39
C ILE A 83 -30.97 -4.40 -6.93
N VAL A 84 -31.75 -5.27 -6.29
CA VAL A 84 -31.27 -6.60 -5.84
C VAL A 84 -30.83 -7.47 -7.02
N LEU A 85 -31.56 -7.42 -8.14
CA LEU A 85 -31.20 -8.15 -9.35
C LEU A 85 -29.87 -7.64 -9.92
N VAL A 86 -29.71 -6.32 -10.04
CA VAL A 86 -28.47 -5.70 -10.56
C VAL A 86 -27.28 -5.94 -9.64
N ILE A 87 -27.46 -5.93 -8.32
CA ILE A 87 -26.41 -6.33 -7.35
C ILE A 87 -25.99 -7.77 -7.63
N SER A 88 -26.96 -8.68 -7.69
CA SER A 88 -26.70 -10.11 -7.90
C SER A 88 -25.96 -10.37 -9.21
N LEU A 89 -26.30 -9.63 -10.26
CA LEU A 89 -25.63 -9.75 -11.55
C LEU A 89 -24.22 -9.16 -11.53
N SER A 90 -24.02 -8.03 -10.85
CA SER A 90 -22.70 -7.40 -10.70
C SER A 90 -21.74 -8.28 -9.87
N LEU A 91 -22.25 -8.95 -8.82
CA LEU A 91 -21.49 -9.94 -8.05
C LEU A 91 -21.12 -11.14 -8.92
N LYS A 92 -22.05 -11.66 -9.75
CA LYS A 92 -21.78 -12.76 -10.68
C LYS A 92 -20.70 -12.42 -11.71
N LEU A 93 -20.62 -11.17 -12.14
CA LEU A 93 -19.58 -10.65 -13.04
C LEU A 93 -18.25 -10.32 -12.33
N LYS A 94 -18.18 -10.48 -10.99
CA LYS A 94 -17.02 -10.11 -10.15
C LYS A 94 -16.65 -8.61 -10.24
N MET A 95 -17.65 -7.75 -10.45
CA MET A 95 -17.52 -6.29 -10.60
C MET A 95 -18.12 -5.56 -9.39
N GLU A 96 -17.77 -5.99 -8.17
CA GLU A 96 -18.39 -5.49 -6.93
C GLU A 96 -18.10 -4.00 -6.68
N SER A 97 -16.93 -3.53 -7.13
CA SER A 97 -16.48 -2.15 -6.96
C SER A 97 -17.28 -1.12 -7.77
N THR A 98 -18.14 -1.56 -8.69
CA THR A 98 -18.94 -0.68 -9.55
C THR A 98 -20.39 -0.59 -9.09
N ILE A 99 -20.82 -1.48 -8.19
CA ILE A 99 -22.19 -1.55 -7.66
C ILE A 99 -22.69 -0.18 -7.21
N PRO A 100 -21.98 0.62 -6.38
CA PRO A 100 -22.52 1.89 -5.90
C PRO A 100 -22.94 2.85 -7.02
N LEU A 101 -22.12 2.99 -8.06
CA LEU A 101 -22.41 3.88 -9.19
C LEU A 101 -23.52 3.31 -10.08
N THR A 102 -23.54 2.00 -10.30
CA THR A 102 -24.60 1.34 -11.06
C THR A 102 -25.96 1.44 -10.38
N LEU A 103 -26.01 1.36 -9.05
CA LEU A 103 -27.25 1.59 -8.31
C LEU A 103 -27.74 3.03 -8.40
N VAL A 104 -26.84 4.02 -8.33
CA VAL A 104 -27.18 5.42 -8.59
C VAL A 104 -27.78 5.57 -9.99
N THR A 105 -27.23 4.87 -10.98
CA THR A 105 -27.72 4.89 -12.37
C THR A 105 -29.14 4.30 -12.47
N VAL A 106 -29.38 3.14 -11.85
CA VAL A 106 -30.71 2.49 -11.83
C VAL A 106 -31.75 3.39 -11.17
N LEU A 107 -31.44 3.93 -9.99
CA LEU A 107 -32.32 4.88 -9.29
C LEU A 107 -32.62 6.11 -10.14
N ALA A 108 -31.58 6.67 -10.77
CA ALA A 108 -31.72 7.85 -11.60
C ALA A 108 -32.66 7.60 -12.80
N ILE A 109 -32.57 6.43 -13.43
CA ILE A 109 -33.41 6.06 -14.58
C ILE A 109 -34.84 5.74 -14.13
N MET A 110 -35.03 4.94 -13.10
CA MET A 110 -36.37 4.49 -12.66
C MET A 110 -37.15 5.55 -11.89
N SER A 111 -36.51 6.55 -11.27
CA SER A 111 -37.20 7.63 -10.55
C SER A 111 -37.52 8.85 -11.41
N ALA A 112 -37.38 8.75 -12.73
CA ALA A 112 -37.61 9.87 -13.63
C ALA A 112 -39.07 9.96 -14.11
N PRO A 113 -39.65 11.17 -14.21
CA PRO A 113 -41.00 11.34 -14.71
C PRO A 113 -41.11 10.84 -16.16
N GLY A 114 -42.02 9.90 -16.40
CA GLY A 114 -42.24 9.29 -17.71
C GLY A 114 -42.64 10.32 -18.76
N ASN A 115 -41.93 10.30 -19.91
CA ASN A 115 -42.39 10.71 -21.25
C ASN A 115 -41.25 10.71 -22.30
N GLU A 116 -39.96 10.60 -21.92
CA GLU A 116 -38.82 10.51 -22.87
C GLU A 116 -37.76 9.47 -22.45
N GLU A 117 -38.17 8.22 -22.25
CA GLU A 117 -37.36 7.18 -21.59
C GLU A 117 -35.99 6.90 -22.24
N LEU A 118 -35.92 6.88 -23.59
CA LEU A 118 -34.67 6.58 -24.31
C LEU A 118 -33.71 7.76 -24.36
N PHE A 119 -34.18 8.95 -24.76
CA PHE A 119 -33.32 10.14 -24.84
C PHE A 119 -32.75 10.50 -23.48
N PHE A 120 -33.60 10.43 -22.45
CA PHE A 120 -33.21 10.67 -21.07
C PHE A 120 -32.17 9.65 -20.57
N THR A 121 -32.34 8.37 -20.89
CA THR A 121 -31.37 7.34 -20.50
C THR A 121 -30.04 7.50 -21.22
N MET A 122 -30.06 7.84 -22.52
CA MET A 122 -28.84 8.13 -23.29
C MET A 122 -28.12 9.36 -22.74
N ASN A 123 -28.85 10.42 -22.40
CA ASN A 123 -28.28 11.62 -21.78
C ASN A 123 -27.63 11.27 -20.42
N ARG A 124 -28.31 10.51 -19.56
CA ARG A 124 -27.75 10.04 -18.28
C ARG A 124 -26.49 9.20 -18.47
N PHE A 125 -26.51 8.29 -19.43
CA PHE A 125 -25.35 7.47 -19.76
C PHE A 125 -24.17 8.36 -20.18
N PHE A 126 -24.39 9.36 -21.03
CA PHE A 126 -23.35 10.28 -21.49
C PHE A 126 -22.79 11.13 -20.33
N ILE A 127 -23.63 11.62 -19.44
CA ILE A 127 -23.22 12.35 -18.22
C ILE A 127 -22.30 11.49 -17.35
N ILE A 128 -22.64 10.22 -17.14
CA ILE A 128 -21.81 9.29 -16.38
C ILE A 128 -20.46 9.06 -17.10
N MET A 129 -20.47 8.87 -18.43
CA MET A 129 -19.25 8.73 -19.21
C MET A 129 -18.34 9.95 -19.10
N VAL A 130 -18.89 11.16 -19.09
CA VAL A 130 -18.12 12.39 -18.84
C VAL A 130 -17.44 12.37 -17.47
N GLY A 131 -18.15 11.93 -16.43
CA GLY A 131 -17.57 11.78 -15.09
C GLY A 131 -16.44 10.75 -15.02
N ILE A 132 -16.64 9.58 -15.63
CA ILE A 132 -15.65 8.50 -15.71
C ILE A 132 -14.41 8.96 -16.49
N GLY A 133 -14.61 9.60 -17.65
CA GLY A 133 -13.54 10.15 -18.47
C GLY A 133 -12.74 11.24 -17.75
N SER A 134 -13.43 12.13 -17.02
CA SER A 134 -12.78 13.16 -16.21
C SER A 134 -11.90 12.56 -15.12
N ALA A 135 -12.40 11.54 -14.39
CA ALA A 135 -11.62 10.84 -13.38
C ALA A 135 -10.34 10.22 -13.95
N LEU A 136 -10.41 9.64 -15.15
CA LEU A 136 -9.24 9.09 -15.85
C LEU A 136 -8.24 10.16 -16.27
N LEU A 137 -8.72 11.25 -16.88
CA LEU A 137 -7.86 12.37 -17.30
C LEU A 137 -7.10 12.96 -16.11
N VAL A 138 -7.78 13.18 -14.99
CA VAL A 138 -7.12 13.72 -13.79
C VAL A 138 -6.10 12.73 -13.21
N ASN A 139 -6.44 11.44 -13.14
CA ASN A 139 -5.56 10.43 -12.58
C ASN A 139 -4.33 10.16 -13.47
N LEU A 140 -4.45 10.37 -14.78
CA LEU A 140 -3.36 10.18 -15.75
C LEU A 140 -2.46 11.42 -15.86
N PHE A 141 -3.04 12.61 -16.02
CA PHE A 141 -2.28 13.81 -16.43
C PHE A 141 -2.04 14.83 -15.31
N ILE A 142 -2.98 14.99 -14.36
CA ILE A 142 -2.91 16.10 -13.40
C ILE A 142 -2.12 15.70 -12.15
N LEU A 143 -2.43 14.53 -11.58
CA LEU A 143 -1.78 14.02 -10.36
C LEU A 143 -1.38 12.56 -10.51
N PRO A 144 -0.39 12.26 -11.38
CA PRO A 144 0.11 10.90 -11.49
C PRO A 144 0.69 10.46 -10.14
N PRO A 145 0.41 9.21 -9.72
CA PRO A 145 0.84 8.71 -8.43
C PRO A 145 2.38 8.65 -8.35
N LYS A 146 2.95 9.39 -7.38
CA LYS A 146 4.39 9.40 -7.08
C LYS A 146 4.77 8.24 -6.16
N TYR A 147 4.62 7.01 -6.64
CA TYR A 147 4.84 5.80 -5.82
C TYR A 147 6.21 5.77 -5.16
N LYS A 148 7.27 6.04 -5.95
CA LYS A 148 8.66 5.94 -5.52
C LYS A 148 8.97 6.80 -4.29
N VAL A 149 8.69 8.10 -4.39
CA VAL A 149 9.00 9.08 -3.33
C VAL A 149 8.18 8.77 -2.09
N ASN A 150 6.88 8.57 -2.25
CA ASN A 150 5.99 8.28 -1.13
C ASN A 150 6.36 6.97 -0.42
N TYR A 151 6.78 5.95 -1.17
CA TYR A 151 7.22 4.67 -0.62
C TYR A 151 8.48 4.83 0.23
N LEU A 152 9.51 5.51 -0.31
CA LEU A 152 10.77 5.74 0.40
C LEU A 152 10.60 6.57 1.66
N GLU A 153 9.85 7.67 1.58
CA GLU A 153 9.57 8.52 2.74
C GLU A 153 8.85 7.73 3.85
N LYS A 154 7.89 6.87 3.46
CA LYS A 154 7.15 6.03 4.41
C LYS A 154 8.04 4.93 4.98
N ALA A 155 8.84 4.25 4.17
CA ALA A 155 9.79 3.23 4.59
C ALA A 155 10.84 3.79 5.58
N GLN A 156 11.40 4.96 5.30
CA GLN A 156 12.31 5.65 6.22
C GLN A 156 11.60 6.06 7.52
N SER A 157 10.36 6.51 7.44
CA SER A 157 9.58 6.85 8.64
C SER A 157 9.29 5.64 9.52
N ILE A 158 9.02 4.49 8.91
CA ILE A 158 8.84 3.21 9.60
C ILE A 158 10.16 2.79 10.24
N PHE A 159 11.25 2.85 9.48
CA PHE A 159 12.60 2.57 9.97
C PHE A 159 12.95 3.41 11.20
N ARG A 160 12.68 4.73 11.19
CA ARG A 160 12.95 5.60 12.35
C ARG A 160 12.21 5.16 13.64
N ASN A 161 10.97 4.68 13.50
CA ASN A 161 10.23 4.15 14.66
C ASN A 161 10.80 2.80 15.11
N MET A 162 11.13 1.93 14.15
CA MET A 162 11.74 0.62 14.41
C MET A 162 13.12 0.75 15.05
N SER A 163 13.95 1.68 14.59
CA SER A 163 15.29 1.94 15.15
C SER A 163 15.23 2.42 16.59
N LEU A 164 14.22 3.22 16.94
CA LEU A 164 13.99 3.62 18.32
C LEU A 164 13.70 2.39 19.18
N LEU A 165 12.75 1.55 18.75
CA LEU A 165 12.38 0.34 19.47
C LEU A 165 13.56 -0.63 19.61
N LEU A 166 14.30 -0.91 18.52
CA LEU A 166 15.44 -1.83 18.52
C LEU A 166 16.55 -1.40 19.49
N ARG A 167 16.78 -0.08 19.61
CA ARG A 167 17.77 0.49 20.53
C ARG A 167 17.38 0.42 22.00
N THR A 168 16.09 0.32 22.29
CA THR A 168 15.56 0.33 23.67
C THR A 168 15.02 -1.02 24.13
N ALA A 169 15.00 -2.02 23.24
CA ALA A 169 14.28 -3.27 23.46
C ALA A 169 14.93 -4.17 24.53
N ILE A 170 16.25 -4.12 24.64
CA ILE A 170 17.05 -4.94 25.57
C ILE A 170 17.35 -4.13 26.84
N SER A 171 17.75 -2.86 26.69
CA SER A 171 18.06 -1.96 27.81
C SER A 171 16.85 -1.53 28.66
N ASN A 172 15.62 -1.82 28.19
CA ASN A 172 14.35 -1.49 28.85
C ASN A 172 14.24 -0.02 29.27
N GLU A 173 14.82 0.87 28.45
CA GLU A 173 14.83 2.32 28.69
C GLU A 173 13.45 2.97 28.49
N MET A 174 12.56 2.31 27.74
CA MET A 174 11.18 2.76 27.53
C MET A 174 10.22 2.12 28.52
N THR A 175 9.17 2.85 28.89
CA THR A 175 8.07 2.25 29.66
C THR A 175 7.36 1.19 28.81
N GLU A 176 6.92 0.08 29.43
CA GLU A 176 6.21 -1.01 28.76
C GLU A 176 5.02 -0.50 27.93
N THR A 177 4.25 0.44 28.49
CA THR A 177 3.12 1.08 27.80
C THR A 177 3.52 1.83 26.53
N SER A 178 4.65 2.54 26.57
CA SER A 178 5.16 3.30 25.43
C SER A 178 5.71 2.35 24.37
N PHE A 179 6.46 1.31 24.78
CA PHE A 179 6.97 0.29 23.88
C PHE A 179 5.83 -0.41 23.10
N GLN A 180 4.78 -0.85 23.80
CA GLN A 180 3.61 -1.49 23.18
C GLN A 180 2.87 -0.57 22.19
N GLU A 181 2.72 0.71 22.53
CA GLU A 181 2.09 1.69 21.61
C GLU A 181 2.91 1.86 20.33
N HIS A 182 4.23 2.04 20.48
CA HIS A 182 5.14 2.20 19.35
C HIS A 182 5.27 0.92 18.50
N SER A 183 5.28 -0.26 19.14
CA SER A 183 5.29 -1.57 18.49
C SER A 183 4.01 -1.76 17.66
N LYS A 184 2.83 -1.59 18.25
CA LYS A 184 1.54 -1.70 17.52
C LYS A 184 1.43 -0.72 16.34
N LYS A 185 1.96 0.50 16.51
CA LYS A 185 2.04 1.49 15.44
C LYS A 185 3.00 1.04 14.33
N LEU A 186 4.15 0.47 14.67
CA LEU A 186 5.10 -0.10 13.72
C LEU A 186 4.43 -1.19 12.87
N GLN A 187 3.81 -2.19 13.50
CA GLN A 187 3.11 -3.28 12.81
C GLN A 187 2.05 -2.74 11.82
N THR A 188 1.28 -1.74 12.27
CA THR A 188 0.25 -1.10 11.43
C THR A 188 0.88 -0.37 10.24
N ASP A 189 1.98 0.34 10.44
CA ASP A 189 2.63 1.10 9.38
C ASP A 189 3.36 0.18 8.37
N VAL A 190 3.97 -0.93 8.82
CA VAL A 190 4.58 -1.95 7.94
C VAL A 190 3.52 -2.60 7.06
N ARG A 191 2.37 -2.99 7.62
CA ARG A 191 1.24 -3.54 6.83
C ARG A 191 0.74 -2.55 5.77
N LYS A 192 0.61 -1.26 6.11
CA LYS A 192 0.23 -0.22 5.15
C LYS A 192 1.28 -0.05 4.04
N LEU A 193 2.57 -0.13 4.37
CA LEU A 193 3.64 -0.09 3.37
C LEU A 193 3.58 -1.30 2.43
N GLU A 194 3.29 -2.50 2.94
CA GLU A 194 3.09 -3.71 2.14
C GLU A 194 1.89 -3.57 1.19
N GLU A 195 0.76 -3.06 1.67
CA GLU A 195 -0.42 -2.79 0.82
C GLU A 195 -0.09 -1.79 -0.30
N GLN A 196 0.63 -0.71 0.04
CA GLN A 196 1.10 0.26 -0.94
C GLN A 196 2.05 -0.37 -1.98
N PHE A 197 2.96 -1.24 -1.52
CA PHE A 197 3.86 -1.98 -2.40
C PHE A 197 3.10 -2.91 -3.35
N LYS A 198 2.08 -3.64 -2.88
CA LYS A 198 1.22 -4.49 -3.72
C LYS A 198 0.51 -3.72 -4.83
N ILE A 199 0.02 -2.50 -4.53
CA ILE A 199 -0.58 -1.62 -5.53
C ILE A 199 0.45 -1.21 -6.59
N PHE A 200 1.66 -0.88 -6.16
CA PHE A 200 2.75 -0.51 -7.06
C PHE A 200 3.20 -1.69 -7.93
N ASP A 201 3.32 -2.89 -7.37
CA ASP A 201 3.64 -4.12 -8.13
C ASP A 201 2.58 -4.42 -9.19
N GLU A 202 1.29 -4.32 -8.82
CA GLU A 202 0.19 -4.52 -9.75
C GLU A 202 0.24 -3.53 -10.92
N GLU A 203 0.45 -2.24 -10.64
CA GLU A 203 0.54 -1.23 -11.68
C GLU A 203 1.76 -1.48 -12.58
N ARG A 204 2.92 -1.74 -11.99
CA ARG A 204 4.16 -2.03 -12.72
C ARG A 204 4.02 -3.25 -13.62
N ALA A 205 3.45 -4.35 -13.14
CA ALA A 205 3.26 -5.58 -13.91
C ALA A 205 2.30 -5.37 -15.09
N LYS A 206 1.19 -4.65 -14.87
CA LYS A 206 0.11 -4.52 -15.85
C LYS A 206 0.26 -3.34 -16.79
N MET A 207 1.07 -2.34 -16.43
CA MET A 207 1.41 -1.18 -17.27
C MET A 207 2.83 -1.21 -17.82
N ALA A 208 3.54 -2.35 -17.73
CA ALA A 208 4.94 -2.51 -18.15
C ALA A 208 5.20 -2.04 -19.60
N LYS A 209 4.23 -2.20 -20.51
CA LYS A 209 4.34 -1.75 -21.91
C LYS A 209 4.21 -0.23 -22.08
N LEU A 210 3.48 0.44 -21.20
CA LEU A 210 3.19 1.88 -21.28
C LEU A 210 4.24 2.71 -20.52
N LYS A 211 4.73 2.18 -19.40
CA LYS A 211 5.75 2.83 -18.58
C LYS A 211 6.70 1.78 -18.01
N PRO A 212 7.85 1.53 -18.66
CA PRO A 212 8.83 0.60 -18.12
C PRO A 212 9.35 1.13 -16.78
N VAL A 213 9.24 0.31 -15.74
CA VAL A 213 9.82 0.56 -14.41
C VAL A 213 11.12 -0.20 -14.33
N ASP A 214 12.15 0.39 -13.72
CA ASP A 214 13.40 -0.30 -13.45
C ASP A 214 13.15 -1.50 -12.51
N VAL A 215 13.28 -2.70 -13.05
CA VAL A 215 13.05 -3.95 -12.31
C VAL A 215 14.03 -4.07 -11.15
N ARG A 216 15.27 -3.56 -11.29
CA ARG A 216 16.28 -3.64 -10.23
C ARG A 216 15.87 -2.77 -9.05
N GLU A 217 15.41 -1.55 -9.33
CA GLU A 217 14.89 -0.63 -8.31
C GLU A 217 13.69 -1.24 -7.57
N PHE A 218 12.80 -1.91 -8.32
CA PHE A 218 11.66 -2.60 -7.74
C PHE A 218 12.07 -3.74 -6.79
N VAL A 219 13.09 -4.54 -7.16
CA VAL A 219 13.61 -5.59 -6.27
C VAL A 219 14.26 -5.00 -5.02
N VAL A 220 14.93 -3.85 -5.12
CA VAL A 220 15.44 -3.11 -3.94
C VAL A 220 14.29 -2.73 -3.01
N PHE A 221 13.19 -2.18 -3.53
CA PHE A 221 12.03 -1.82 -2.72
C PHE A 221 11.39 -3.02 -2.03
N LYS A 222 11.26 -4.14 -2.75
CA LYS A 222 10.78 -5.40 -2.17
C LYS A 222 11.65 -5.83 -0.99
N GLN A 223 12.97 -5.75 -1.14
CA GLN A 223 13.90 -6.13 -0.09
C GLN A 223 13.88 -5.14 1.08
N MET A 224 13.72 -3.83 0.85
CA MET A 224 13.53 -2.83 1.91
C MET A 224 12.28 -3.12 2.75
N LEU A 225 11.17 -3.54 2.14
CA LEU A 225 9.99 -3.96 2.90
C LEU A 225 10.32 -5.19 3.76
N LYS A 226 11.01 -6.17 3.18
CA LYS A 226 11.38 -7.39 3.90
C LYS A 226 12.33 -7.12 5.06
N THR A 227 13.28 -6.19 4.94
CA THR A 227 14.15 -5.80 6.07
C THR A 227 13.37 -5.13 7.20
N LEU A 228 12.35 -4.31 6.88
CA LEU A 228 11.46 -3.73 7.89
C LEU A 228 10.60 -4.80 8.59
N GLN A 229 10.04 -5.76 7.84
CA GLN A 229 9.29 -6.88 8.41
C GLN A 229 10.16 -7.75 9.32
N GLN A 230 11.41 -7.96 8.96
CA GLN A 230 12.36 -8.74 9.76
C GLN A 230 12.82 -7.99 11.02
N GLY A 231 12.98 -6.67 10.95
CA GLY A 231 13.21 -5.87 12.15
C GLY A 231 11.99 -5.84 13.10
N GLU A 232 10.76 -5.85 12.55
CA GLU A 232 9.53 -6.03 13.33
C GLU A 232 9.49 -7.40 14.02
N GLU A 233 9.86 -8.47 13.32
CA GLU A 233 9.93 -9.84 13.85
C GLU A 233 10.99 -9.98 14.96
N VAL A 234 12.14 -9.30 14.83
CA VAL A 234 13.15 -9.23 15.91
C VAL A 234 12.54 -8.59 17.17
N LEU A 235 11.79 -7.49 17.02
CA LEU A 235 11.15 -6.82 18.15
C LEU A 235 10.09 -7.68 18.82
N GLU A 236 9.27 -8.39 18.04
CA GLU A 236 8.26 -9.32 18.56
C GLU A 236 8.91 -10.45 19.37
N ASN A 237 10.00 -11.05 18.85
CA ASN A 237 10.75 -12.08 19.56
C ASN A 237 11.39 -11.55 20.86
N ILE A 238 11.90 -10.31 20.87
CA ILE A 238 12.43 -9.69 22.09
C ILE A 238 11.30 -9.49 23.11
N GLU A 239 10.17 -8.95 22.69
CA GLU A 239 9.00 -8.74 23.57
C GLU A 239 8.51 -10.05 24.21
N GLU A 240 8.44 -11.13 23.43
CA GLU A 240 7.93 -12.42 23.90
C GLU A 240 8.95 -13.20 24.77
N HIS A 241 10.23 -13.08 24.49
CA HIS A 241 11.24 -14.00 25.04
C HIS A 241 12.25 -13.33 25.97
N TYR A 242 12.56 -12.05 25.80
CA TYR A 242 13.69 -11.41 26.48
C TYR A 242 13.46 -11.26 27.98
N PHE A 243 12.32 -10.72 28.40
CA PHE A 243 12.01 -10.50 29.81
C PHE A 243 11.96 -11.79 30.65
N GLN A 244 11.68 -12.93 30.01
CA GLN A 244 11.64 -14.25 30.67
C GLN A 244 12.98 -14.99 30.61
N SER A 245 13.97 -14.45 29.89
CA SER A 245 15.21 -15.15 29.56
C SER A 245 16.26 -15.19 30.68
N LYS A 246 16.08 -14.39 31.75
CA LYS A 246 17.07 -14.20 32.83
C LYS A 246 18.47 -13.91 32.25
N ALA A 247 18.54 -12.94 31.33
CA ALA A 247 19.79 -12.49 30.73
C ALA A 247 20.75 -11.95 31.79
N THR A 248 22.06 -12.15 31.58
CA THR A 248 23.11 -11.52 32.38
C THR A 248 23.47 -10.15 31.79
N ALA A 249 24.09 -9.27 32.57
CA ALA A 249 24.54 -7.96 32.07
C ALA A 249 25.50 -8.05 30.87
N GLU A 250 26.28 -9.13 30.78
CA GLU A 250 27.16 -9.40 29.62
C GLU A 250 26.35 -9.79 28.37
N GLU A 251 25.24 -10.52 28.54
CA GLU A 251 24.33 -10.86 27.46
C GLU A 251 23.53 -9.63 27.02
N ASP A 252 23.04 -8.81 27.96
CA ASP A 252 22.38 -7.55 27.67
C ASP A 252 23.27 -6.70 26.75
N HIS A 253 24.53 -6.47 27.17
CA HIS A 253 25.48 -5.69 26.39
C HIS A 253 25.80 -6.31 25.01
N LEU A 254 25.89 -7.65 24.92
CA LEU A 254 26.15 -8.34 23.66
C LEU A 254 25.02 -8.10 22.65
N PHE A 255 23.76 -8.27 23.07
CA PHE A 255 22.60 -8.09 22.21
C PHE A 255 22.40 -6.61 21.86
N ASP A 256 22.49 -5.70 22.82
CA ASP A 256 22.40 -4.25 22.60
C ASP A 256 23.43 -3.75 21.58
N ALA A 257 24.70 -4.11 21.78
CA ALA A 257 25.77 -3.68 20.89
C ALA A 257 25.55 -4.19 19.46
N HIS A 258 25.05 -5.42 19.30
CA HIS A 258 24.79 -5.98 17.98
C HIS A 258 23.56 -5.35 17.30
N LEU A 259 22.47 -5.12 18.05
CA LEU A 259 21.28 -4.42 17.54
C LEU A 259 21.58 -2.98 17.11
N GLU A 260 22.40 -2.25 17.88
CA GLU A 260 22.85 -0.91 17.49
C GLU A 260 23.64 -0.94 16.18
N GLN A 261 24.54 -1.90 16.04
CA GLN A 261 25.32 -2.06 14.82
C GLN A 261 24.43 -2.33 13.60
N LEU A 262 23.46 -3.25 13.71
CA LEU A 262 22.53 -3.56 12.62
C LEU A 262 21.61 -2.39 12.30
N THR A 263 21.19 -1.64 13.31
CA THR A 263 20.40 -0.42 13.14
C THR A 263 21.17 0.63 12.34
N ARG A 264 22.43 0.89 12.70
CA ARG A 264 23.32 1.80 11.95
C ARG A 264 23.55 1.32 10.53
N TYR A 265 23.69 0.01 10.31
CA TYR A 265 23.82 -0.53 8.96
C TYR A 265 22.56 -0.32 8.13
N HIS A 266 21.38 -0.60 8.69
CA HIS A 266 20.12 -0.38 7.97
C HIS A 266 19.93 1.11 7.62
N GLU A 267 20.29 2.03 8.52
CA GLU A 267 20.31 3.47 8.22
C GLU A 267 21.26 3.80 7.07
N TYR A 268 22.49 3.25 7.10
CA TYR A 268 23.46 3.37 6.03
C TYR A 268 22.90 2.90 4.69
N LEU A 269 22.19 1.76 4.63
CA LEU A 269 21.61 1.23 3.39
C LEU A 269 20.55 2.17 2.79
N PHE A 270 19.72 2.81 3.62
CA PHE A 270 18.78 3.83 3.14
C PHE A 270 19.52 5.02 2.52
N LEU A 271 20.56 5.52 3.19
CA LEU A 271 21.34 6.67 2.72
C LEU A 271 22.18 6.33 1.48
N LYS A 272 22.73 5.11 1.40
CA LYS A 272 23.42 4.54 0.23
C LYS A 272 22.48 4.49 -0.96
N TYR A 273 21.27 3.95 -0.80
CA TYR A 273 20.26 3.93 -1.85
C TYR A 273 19.83 5.34 -2.32
N GLU A 274 19.79 6.33 -1.43
CA GLU A 274 19.51 7.72 -1.82
C GLU A 274 20.70 8.44 -2.48
N GLY A 275 21.89 7.83 -2.48
CA GLY A 275 23.11 8.43 -3.02
C GLY A 275 23.67 9.54 -2.15
N LYS A 276 23.29 9.57 -0.86
CA LYS A 276 23.74 10.58 0.12
C LYS A 276 25.08 10.24 0.76
N ILE A 277 25.59 9.03 0.54
CA ILE A 277 26.89 8.55 1.06
C ILE A 277 27.82 8.28 -0.13
N LYS A 278 29.10 8.63 0.02
CA LYS A 278 30.16 8.32 -0.96
C LYS A 278 30.60 6.86 -0.78
N GLU A 279 30.87 6.16 -1.88
CA GLU A 279 31.30 4.75 -1.90
C GLU A 279 32.54 4.43 -1.03
N GLN A 280 33.27 5.43 -0.54
CA GLN A 280 34.50 5.25 0.26
C GLN A 280 34.28 4.87 1.74
N GLU A 281 33.06 4.59 2.20
CA GLU A 281 32.78 4.00 3.52
C GLU A 281 32.71 2.46 3.52
N ASP A 282 33.62 1.81 2.77
CA ASP A 282 33.83 0.34 2.72
C ASP A 282 34.02 -0.34 4.09
N ARG A 283 34.21 0.42 5.19
CA ARG A 283 34.47 -0.11 6.53
C ARG A 283 33.25 -0.66 7.26
N ILE A 284 32.04 -0.18 6.95
CA ILE A 284 30.82 -0.63 7.63
C ILE A 284 30.38 -2.00 7.07
N ASP A 285 30.37 -2.14 5.74
CA ASP A 285 29.95 -3.35 5.03
C ASP A 285 30.86 -4.58 5.32
N GLN A 286 32.18 -4.41 5.19
CA GLN A 286 33.14 -5.52 5.33
C GLN A 286 33.21 -6.12 6.76
N GLY A 287 32.77 -5.37 7.78
CA GLY A 287 32.81 -5.80 9.19
C GLY A 287 31.57 -6.56 9.64
N ILE A 288 30.40 -6.26 9.07
CA ILE A 288 29.11 -6.74 9.62
C ILE A 288 28.96 -8.25 9.49
N SER A 289 29.30 -8.83 8.33
CA SER A 289 29.20 -10.28 8.17
C SER A 289 30.07 -11.04 9.17
N GLY A 290 31.28 -10.53 9.45
CA GLY A 290 32.17 -11.12 10.44
C GLY A 290 31.64 -10.94 11.86
N GLN A 291 31.17 -9.74 12.20
CA GLN A 291 30.64 -9.42 13.52
C GLN A 291 29.33 -10.18 13.83
N SER A 292 28.44 -10.34 12.86
CA SER A 292 27.22 -11.15 13.01
C SER A 292 27.54 -12.64 13.17
N GLY A 293 28.58 -13.14 12.48
CA GLY A 293 29.08 -14.51 12.68
C GLY A 293 29.58 -14.71 14.12
N ILE A 294 30.43 -13.79 14.60
CA ILE A 294 30.95 -13.80 15.99
C ILE A 294 29.81 -13.72 17.01
N PHE A 295 28.84 -12.83 16.80
CA PHE A 295 27.65 -12.72 17.65
C PHE A 295 26.89 -14.04 17.74
N PHE A 296 26.65 -14.69 16.60
CA PHE A 296 25.94 -15.96 16.57
C PHE A 296 26.70 -17.09 17.27
N GLU A 297 28.02 -17.20 17.03
CA GLU A 297 28.88 -18.15 17.73
C GLU A 297 28.82 -17.94 19.25
N GLN A 298 28.92 -16.68 19.69
CA GLN A 298 28.82 -16.30 21.09
C GLN A 298 27.46 -16.59 21.73
N ALA A 299 26.36 -16.45 20.98
CA ALA A 299 25.02 -16.82 21.45
C ALA A 299 24.85 -18.35 21.51
N LEU A 300 25.38 -19.06 20.52
CA LEU A 300 25.34 -20.53 20.46
C LEU A 300 26.15 -21.16 21.60
N GLU A 301 27.35 -20.66 21.88
CA GLU A 301 28.18 -21.14 22.99
C GLU A 301 27.46 -21.00 24.34
N ARG A 302 26.84 -19.84 24.58
CA ARG A 302 26.03 -19.60 25.80
C ARG A 302 24.82 -20.54 25.88
N TYR A 303 24.15 -20.79 24.75
CA TYR A 303 23.07 -21.78 24.69
C TYR A 303 23.55 -23.19 25.05
N ILE A 304 24.69 -23.63 24.50
CA ILE A 304 25.24 -24.95 24.77
C ILE A 304 25.59 -25.12 26.26
N GLN A 305 26.08 -24.06 26.91
CA GLN A 305 26.43 -24.07 28.34
C GLN A 305 25.21 -24.24 29.26
N ASN A 306 24.03 -23.72 28.89
CA ASN A 306 22.83 -23.78 29.73
C ASN A 306 21.54 -23.78 28.90
N LYS A 307 21.25 -24.94 28.28
CA LYS A 307 20.18 -25.10 27.28
C LYS A 307 18.79 -24.68 27.79
N ASP A 308 18.44 -25.06 29.02
CA ASP A 308 17.09 -24.83 29.56
C ASP A 308 16.82 -23.34 29.86
N GLN A 309 17.84 -22.58 30.25
CA GLN A 309 17.69 -21.16 30.57
C GLN A 309 17.93 -20.25 29.36
N LYS A 310 18.76 -20.69 28.40
CA LYS A 310 19.24 -19.84 27.29
C LYS A 310 18.52 -20.06 25.97
N LEU A 311 17.56 -20.99 25.90
CA LEU A 311 16.74 -21.22 24.71
C LEU A 311 16.07 -19.94 24.19
N ARG A 312 15.53 -19.12 25.10
CA ARG A 312 14.85 -17.85 24.75
C ARG A 312 15.80 -16.84 24.09
N LEU A 313 17.00 -16.67 24.64
CA LEU A 313 18.03 -15.82 24.04
C LEU A 313 18.49 -16.35 22.68
N PHE A 314 18.54 -17.68 22.53
CA PHE A 314 18.91 -18.29 21.25
C PHE A 314 17.86 -18.04 20.15
N ILE A 315 16.56 -18.04 20.49
CA ILE A 315 15.49 -17.68 19.54
C ILE A 315 15.68 -16.24 19.06
N ILE A 316 15.94 -15.31 19.99
CA ILE A 316 16.20 -13.90 19.66
C ILE A 316 17.47 -13.76 18.82
N ALA A 317 18.55 -14.46 19.17
CA ALA A 317 19.78 -14.43 18.38
C ALA A 317 19.56 -14.93 16.95
N SER A 318 18.72 -15.95 16.77
CA SER A 318 18.38 -16.51 15.46
C SER A 318 17.63 -15.51 14.58
N SER A 319 16.65 -14.78 15.13
CA SER A 319 15.93 -13.74 14.35
C SER A 319 16.81 -12.54 14.02
N ILE A 320 17.73 -12.15 14.92
CA ILE A 320 18.74 -11.11 14.65
C ILE A 320 19.67 -11.51 13.49
N VAL A 321 20.07 -12.78 13.42
CA VAL A 321 20.87 -13.31 12.30
C VAL A 321 20.07 -13.32 11.00
N GLU A 322 18.79 -13.73 11.03
CA GLU A 322 17.93 -13.67 9.85
C GLU A 322 17.80 -12.22 9.32
N TYR A 323 17.57 -11.26 10.23
CA TYR A 323 17.55 -9.85 9.90
C TYR A 323 18.87 -9.36 9.27
N THR A 324 20.02 -9.81 9.78
CA THR A 324 21.34 -9.52 9.18
C THR A 324 21.42 -9.99 7.73
N PHE A 325 21.02 -11.23 7.44
CA PHE A 325 21.04 -11.75 6.06
C PHE A 325 20.17 -10.91 5.12
N HIS A 326 19.02 -10.44 5.60
CA HIS A 326 18.14 -9.57 4.82
C HIS A 326 18.75 -8.20 4.55
N LEU A 327 19.50 -7.61 5.50
CA LEU A 327 20.24 -6.36 5.31
C LEU A 327 21.38 -6.53 4.29
N GLN A 328 22.18 -7.58 4.41
CA GLN A 328 23.24 -7.88 3.44
C GLN A 328 22.67 -8.07 2.03
N ARG A 329 21.54 -8.78 1.92
CA ARG A 329 20.87 -8.95 0.64
C ARG A 329 20.37 -7.62 0.07
N LEU A 330 19.89 -6.71 0.91
CA LEU A 330 19.50 -5.36 0.50
C LEU A 330 20.70 -4.60 -0.07
N ASP A 331 21.84 -4.68 0.60
CA ASP A 331 23.07 -4.02 0.16
C ASP A 331 23.52 -4.47 -1.24
N GLN A 332 23.60 -5.79 -1.44
CA GLN A 332 23.91 -6.38 -2.75
C GLN A 332 22.97 -5.91 -3.86
N LEU A 333 21.67 -5.76 -3.55
CA LEU A 333 20.68 -5.30 -4.52
C LEU A 333 20.84 -3.81 -4.82
N ILE A 334 21.19 -2.99 -3.83
CA ILE A 334 21.51 -1.57 -4.02
C ILE A 334 22.72 -1.42 -4.95
N ASP A 335 23.78 -2.21 -4.74
CA ASP A 335 24.97 -2.20 -5.61
C ASP A 335 24.63 -2.61 -7.05
N GLN A 336 23.81 -3.65 -7.22
CA GLN A 336 23.36 -4.11 -8.55
C GLN A 336 22.50 -3.08 -9.27
N TYR A 337 21.71 -2.30 -8.52
CA TYR A 337 20.93 -1.17 -9.04
C TYR A 337 21.86 -0.07 -9.56
N TYR A 338 22.83 0.40 -8.77
CA TYR A 338 23.77 1.43 -9.21
C TYR A 338 24.67 1.00 -10.37
N LYS A 339 25.17 -0.25 -10.36
CA LYS A 339 25.93 -0.83 -11.50
C LYS A 339 25.10 -0.90 -12.78
N GLY A 340 23.77 -1.01 -12.66
CA GLY A 340 22.85 -0.99 -13.80
C GLY A 340 22.59 0.39 -14.35
N ARG A 341 22.62 1.41 -13.50
CA ARG A 341 22.33 2.81 -13.85
C ARG A 341 23.51 3.53 -14.51
N ASN A 342 24.74 3.09 -14.21
CA ASN A 342 25.98 3.64 -14.79
C ASN A 342 26.41 2.97 -16.11
N LYS A 343 25.58 2.06 -16.66
CA LYS A 343 25.72 1.49 -18.02
C LYS A 343 24.68 2.10 -18.92
#